data_AF-A0A820PGM8-F1
#
_entry.id   AF-A0A820PGM8-F1
#
_cell.length_a   1.000
_cell.length_b   1.000
_cell.length_c   1.000
_cell.angle_alpha   90.00
_cell.angle_beta   90.00
_cell.angle_gamma   90.00
#
_symmetry.space_group_name_H-M   'P 1'
#
loop_
_entity.id
_entity.type
_entity.pdbx_description
1 polymer ?
#
loop_
_entity_poly.entity_id
_entity_poly.type
_entity_poly.pdbx_seq_one_letter_code
_entity_poly.pdbx_strand_id
1 'polypeptide(L)'
;ENHGDTLHCPCSITSSTYGKYIKIEPIFHQVCSSQFISNEWRINTTTGLVSNLSNYDRRDYRRFLSAHLQYLAGLCDLSNQSVNAFIQQFLSSLFVTIQLLPKSVLNTQMDALIEENKSNAPVMLLRFLSLHRDINHGNAIISAYGTNYEYFLPERSSEYKLNHYVMRTQEI
;
A
#
# COMPACT_ATOMS: atom_id res chain seq x y z
N GLU A 1 27.79 -31.13 -35.91
CA GLU A 1 28.01 -29.71 -35.57
C GLU A 1 26.67 -29.09 -35.22
N ASN A 2 26.57 -28.34 -34.11
CA ASN A 2 25.31 -27.80 -33.62
C ASN A 2 25.18 -26.35 -34.11
N HIS A 3 24.47 -26.14 -35.23
CA HIS A 3 24.34 -24.83 -35.90
C HIS A 3 23.20 -23.96 -35.33
N GLY A 4 22.61 -24.35 -34.19
CA GLY A 4 21.45 -23.65 -33.61
C GLY A 4 21.75 -22.22 -33.15
N ASP A 5 22.96 -21.97 -32.64
CA ASP A 5 23.32 -20.70 -32.00
C ASP A 5 23.73 -19.59 -32.98
N THR A 6 23.95 -19.92 -34.26
CA THR A 6 24.30 -18.97 -35.33
C THR A 6 23.14 -18.65 -36.28
N LEU A 7 21.97 -19.26 -36.08
CA LEU A 7 20.80 -19.06 -36.94
C LEU A 7 20.06 -17.77 -36.54
N HIS A 8 20.20 -16.73 -37.35
CA HIS A 8 19.43 -15.49 -37.19
C HIS A 8 18.13 -15.55 -37.98
N CYS A 9 17.03 -15.81 -37.27
CA CYS A 9 15.69 -15.80 -37.85
C CYS A 9 15.06 -14.41 -37.68
N PRO A 10 14.76 -13.66 -38.76
CA PRO A 10 14.00 -12.43 -38.65
C PRO A 10 12.56 -12.73 -38.22
N CYS A 11 11.96 -11.84 -37.43
CA CYS A 11 10.58 -11.99 -37.02
C CYS A 11 9.62 -11.50 -38.12
N SER A 12 8.60 -12.29 -38.45
CA SER A 12 7.51 -11.84 -39.36
C SER A 12 6.66 -10.73 -38.74
N ILE A 13 6.60 -10.68 -37.40
CA ILE A 13 5.94 -9.64 -36.62
C ILE A 13 6.95 -9.13 -35.61
N THR A 14 7.32 -7.86 -35.70
CA THR A 14 8.37 -7.28 -34.84
C THR A 14 7.85 -6.71 -33.54
N SER A 15 6.54 -6.74 -33.32
CA SER A 15 5.91 -6.14 -32.16
C SER A 15 4.72 -6.96 -31.66
N SER A 16 4.70 -7.24 -30.36
CA SER A 16 3.60 -7.95 -29.70
C SER A 16 3.53 -7.56 -28.23
N THR A 17 2.41 -7.79 -27.56
CA THR A 17 2.32 -7.50 -26.13
C THR A 17 3.05 -8.54 -25.29
N TYR A 18 3.67 -8.14 -24.17
CA TYR A 18 4.33 -9.06 -23.23
C TYR A 18 3.38 -10.15 -22.72
N GLY A 19 2.08 -9.85 -22.60
CA GLY A 19 1.06 -10.81 -22.18
C GLY A 19 0.88 -12.03 -23.08
N LYS A 20 1.43 -12.03 -24.30
CA LYS A 20 1.46 -13.24 -25.14
C LYS A 20 2.46 -14.30 -24.67
N TYR A 21 3.48 -13.89 -23.92
CA TYR A 21 4.61 -14.75 -23.55
C TYR A 21 4.77 -14.93 -22.04
N ILE A 22 4.17 -14.05 -21.25
CA ILE A 22 4.40 -13.97 -19.81
C ILE A 22 3.07 -14.05 -19.07
N LYS A 23 3.09 -14.78 -17.96
CA LYS A 23 2.04 -14.79 -16.95
C LYS A 23 2.64 -14.38 -15.61
N ILE A 24 2.00 -13.43 -14.94
CA ILE A 24 2.42 -12.94 -13.63
C ILE A 24 1.31 -13.24 -12.62
N GLU A 25 1.66 -13.92 -11.52
CA GLU A 25 0.76 -14.20 -10.40
C GLU A 25 1.37 -13.62 -9.12
N PRO A 26 0.87 -12.46 -8.63
CA PRO A 26 1.43 -11.83 -7.46
C PRO A 26 1.05 -12.59 -6.18
N ILE A 27 2.00 -12.69 -5.26
CA ILE A 27 1.77 -13.21 -3.91
C ILE A 27 1.85 -12.03 -2.95
N PHE A 28 0.71 -11.71 -2.33
CA PHE A 28 0.62 -10.64 -1.34
C PHE A 28 0.96 -11.14 0.06
N HIS A 29 1.28 -10.21 0.96
CA HIS A 29 1.56 -10.54 2.35
C HIS A 29 0.35 -11.20 3.02
N GLN A 30 0.59 -12.24 3.84
CA GLN A 30 -0.46 -13.07 4.47
C GLN A 30 -1.47 -12.26 5.30
N VAL A 31 -1.06 -11.09 5.82
CA VAL A 31 -1.95 -10.18 6.54
C VAL A 31 -3.11 -9.69 5.67
N CYS A 32 -2.89 -9.53 4.36
CA CYS A 32 -3.88 -9.08 3.39
C CYS A 32 -4.86 -10.17 2.97
N SER A 33 -4.76 -11.37 3.56
CA SER A 33 -5.76 -12.43 3.46
C SER A 33 -6.23 -12.90 4.85
N SER A 34 -5.87 -12.16 5.90
CA SER A 34 -6.19 -12.51 7.28
C SER A 34 -7.51 -11.88 7.75
N GLN A 35 -8.02 -12.33 8.90
CA GLN A 35 -9.19 -11.71 9.53
C GLN A 35 -8.98 -10.23 9.89
N PHE A 36 -7.74 -9.76 10.03
CA PHE A 36 -7.47 -8.37 10.45
C PHE A 36 -7.94 -7.31 9.46
N ILE A 37 -8.07 -7.69 8.18
CA ILE A 37 -8.58 -6.81 7.13
C ILE A 37 -10.07 -7.04 6.82
N SER A 38 -10.71 -8.02 7.46
CA SER A 38 -12.10 -8.35 7.16
C SER A 38 -13.07 -7.31 7.74
N ASN A 39 -14.13 -7.00 6.99
CA ASN A 39 -15.15 -6.06 7.45
C ASN A 39 -15.85 -6.56 8.72
N GLU A 40 -16.09 -7.86 8.82
CA GLU A 40 -16.74 -8.47 9.98
C GLU A 40 -15.91 -8.29 11.26
N TRP A 41 -14.61 -8.62 11.20
CA TRP A 41 -13.70 -8.43 12.33
C TRP A 41 -13.62 -6.95 12.72
N ARG A 42 -13.52 -6.05 11.74
CA ARG A 42 -13.49 -4.61 11.99
C ARG A 42 -14.77 -4.11 12.66
N ILE A 43 -15.94 -4.51 12.17
CA ILE A 43 -17.23 -4.10 12.74
C ILE A 43 -17.36 -4.63 14.18
N ASN A 44 -17.13 -5.93 14.40
CA ASN A 44 -17.26 -6.55 15.72
C ASN A 44 -16.25 -6.00 16.75
N THR A 45 -15.01 -5.77 16.32
CA THR A 45 -13.97 -5.15 17.16
C THR A 45 -14.32 -3.71 17.50
N THR A 46 -14.85 -2.96 16.52
CA THR A 46 -15.22 -1.55 16.73
C THR A 46 -16.43 -1.42 17.64
N THR A 47 -17.49 -2.20 17.45
CA THR A 47 -18.70 -2.12 18.29
C THR A 47 -18.43 -2.58 19.73
N GLY A 48 -17.63 -3.63 19.91
CA GLY A 48 -17.22 -4.12 21.23
C GLY A 48 -16.30 -3.18 21.99
N LEU A 49 -15.40 -2.47 21.29
CA LEU A 49 -14.47 -1.52 21.91
C LEU A 49 -15.12 -0.15 22.17
N VAL A 50 -15.89 0.38 21.21
CA VAL A 50 -16.52 1.71 21.31
C VAL A 50 -17.50 1.79 22.49
N SER A 51 -18.23 0.70 22.76
CA SER A 51 -19.14 0.61 23.91
C SER A 51 -18.45 0.69 25.28
N ASN A 52 -17.13 0.48 25.35
CA ASN A 52 -16.36 0.43 26.59
C ASN A 52 -15.19 1.43 26.65
N LEU A 53 -15.12 2.41 25.73
CA LEU A 53 -14.00 3.35 25.66
C LEU A 53 -13.78 4.17 26.95
N SER A 54 -14.82 4.37 27.76
CA SER A 54 -14.72 5.02 29.07
C SER A 54 -13.96 4.19 30.10
N ASN A 55 -13.89 2.87 29.93
CA ASN A 55 -13.27 1.93 30.86
C ASN A 55 -11.76 1.77 30.61
N TYR A 56 -11.25 2.28 29.49
CA TYR A 56 -9.85 2.18 29.11
C TYR A 56 -9.10 3.49 29.35
N ASP A 57 -7.86 3.39 29.85
CA ASP A 57 -6.95 4.52 30.00
C ASP A 57 -6.80 5.27 28.67
N ARG A 58 -6.53 6.58 28.71
CA ARG A 58 -6.32 7.37 27.48
C ARG A 58 -5.17 6.85 26.62
N ARG A 59 -4.18 6.20 27.24
CA ARG A 59 -3.01 5.62 26.57
C ARG A 59 -3.20 4.15 26.18
N ASP A 60 -4.38 3.58 26.41
CA ASP A 60 -4.65 2.19 26.04
C ASP A 60 -4.73 2.05 24.52
N TYR A 61 -3.80 1.28 23.95
CA TYR A 61 -3.74 1.04 22.50
C TYR A 61 -5.04 0.47 21.91
N ARG A 62 -5.84 -0.25 22.71
CA ARG A 62 -7.14 -0.78 22.26
C ARG A 62 -8.08 0.32 21.77
N ARG A 63 -7.92 1.56 22.23
CA ARG A 63 -8.69 2.72 21.74
C ARG A 63 -8.38 3.05 20.27
N PHE A 64 -7.18 2.73 19.80
CA PHE A 64 -6.73 3.01 18.44
C PHE A 64 -6.73 1.76 17.54
N LEU A 65 -6.97 0.56 18.10
CA LEU A 65 -6.86 -0.70 17.37
C LEU A 65 -7.76 -0.72 16.12
N SER A 66 -9.00 -0.27 16.21
CA SER A 66 -9.92 -0.21 15.06
C SER A 66 -9.36 0.65 13.92
N ALA A 67 -8.80 1.82 14.25
CA ALA A 67 -8.19 2.72 13.28
C ALA A 67 -6.96 2.10 12.60
N HIS A 68 -6.12 1.41 13.38
CA HIS A 68 -4.94 0.72 12.84
C HIS A 68 -5.33 -0.45 11.93
N LEU A 69 -6.36 -1.23 12.29
CA LEU A 69 -6.87 -2.30 11.45
C LEU A 69 -7.46 -1.76 10.14
N GLN A 70 -8.17 -0.64 10.20
CA GLN A 70 -8.66 0.04 8.99
C GLN A 70 -7.52 0.58 8.12
N TYR A 71 -6.49 1.17 8.74
CA TYR A 71 -5.30 1.61 8.03
C TYR A 71 -4.58 0.44 7.34
N LEU A 72 -4.40 -0.68 8.05
CA LEU A 72 -3.84 -1.92 7.52
C LEU A 72 -4.65 -2.46 6.33
N ALA A 73 -5.98 -2.48 6.42
CA ALA A 73 -6.85 -2.88 5.31
C ALA A 73 -6.64 -1.97 4.08
N GLY A 74 -6.59 -0.64 4.30
CA GLY A 74 -6.30 0.33 3.24
C GLY A 74 -4.93 0.12 2.59
N LEU A 75 -3.89 -0.22 3.37
CA LEU A 75 -2.57 -0.56 2.83
C LEU A 75 -2.61 -1.82 1.96
N CYS A 76 -3.35 -2.84 2.37
CA CYS A 76 -3.54 -4.05 1.59
C CYS A 76 -4.29 -3.79 0.28
N ASP A 77 -5.37 -3.00 0.32
CA ASP A 77 -6.13 -2.62 -0.87
C ASP A 77 -5.28 -1.81 -1.85
N LEU A 78 -4.50 -0.86 -1.34
CA LEU A 78 -3.61 -0.03 -2.14
C LEU A 78 -2.49 -0.87 -2.77
N SER A 79 -1.92 -1.80 -2.03
CA SER A 79 -0.91 -2.74 -2.54
C SER A 79 -1.48 -3.61 -3.67
N ASN A 80 -2.65 -4.22 -3.44
CA ASN A 80 -3.34 -5.04 -4.43
C ASN A 80 -3.63 -4.27 -5.71
N GLN A 81 -4.22 -3.07 -5.60
CA GLN A 81 -4.56 -2.23 -6.74
C GLN A 81 -3.32 -1.78 -7.50
N SER A 82 -2.28 -1.32 -6.79
CA SER A 82 -1.04 -0.85 -7.41
C SER A 82 -0.34 -1.97 -8.19
N VAL A 83 -0.23 -3.17 -7.61
CA VAL A 83 0.42 -4.30 -8.27
C VAL A 83 -0.41 -4.79 -9.47
N ASN A 84 -1.73 -4.89 -9.34
CA ASN A 84 -2.58 -5.31 -10.45
C ASN A 84 -2.59 -4.30 -11.60
N ALA A 85 -2.64 -3.00 -11.31
CA ALA A 85 -2.55 -1.96 -12.33
C ALA A 85 -1.22 -2.04 -13.08
N PHE A 86 -0.12 -2.26 -12.35
CA PHE A 86 1.19 -2.48 -12.95
C PHE A 86 1.21 -3.72 -13.85
N ILE A 87 0.72 -4.87 -13.37
CA ILE A 87 0.70 -6.11 -14.16
C ILE A 87 -0.10 -5.90 -15.45
N GLN A 88 -1.26 -5.25 -15.37
CA GLN A 88 -2.06 -4.92 -16.55
C GLN A 88 -1.28 -4.03 -17.53
N GLN A 89 -0.64 -2.97 -17.03
CA GLN A 89 0.18 -2.07 -17.85
C GLN A 89 1.34 -2.83 -18.51
N PHE A 90 2.10 -3.60 -17.75
CA PHE A 90 3.24 -4.38 -18.24
C PHE A 90 2.82 -5.39 -19.31
N LEU A 91 1.80 -6.21 -19.04
CA LEU A 91 1.34 -7.23 -19.99
C LEU A 91 0.73 -6.61 -21.26
N SER A 92 0.20 -5.38 -21.19
CA SER A 92 -0.28 -4.63 -22.35
C SER A 92 0.82 -3.90 -23.12
N SER A 93 1.99 -3.71 -22.52
CA SER A 93 3.10 -2.98 -23.14
C SER A 93 3.72 -3.77 -24.30
N LEU A 94 4.34 -3.04 -25.23
CA LEU A 94 4.85 -3.59 -26.48
C LEU A 94 6.25 -4.19 -26.27
N PHE A 95 6.38 -5.48 -26.52
CA PHE A 95 7.64 -6.16 -26.73
C PHE A 95 8.04 -6.04 -28.21
N VAL A 96 9.18 -5.40 -28.48
CA VAL A 96 9.69 -5.16 -29.83
C VAL A 96 10.98 -5.95 -30.05
N THR A 97 10.99 -6.80 -31.08
CA THR A 97 12.20 -7.51 -31.51
C THR A 97 12.19 -7.71 -33.02
N ILE A 98 13.35 -7.57 -33.64
CA ILE A 98 13.53 -7.79 -35.09
C ILE A 98 13.98 -9.22 -35.41
N GLN A 99 14.45 -9.96 -34.40
CA GLN A 99 15.00 -11.30 -34.53
C GLN A 99 14.45 -12.21 -33.43
N LEU A 100 14.37 -13.50 -33.74
CA LEU A 100 14.01 -14.51 -32.76
C LEU A 100 15.07 -14.54 -31.66
N LEU A 101 14.66 -14.26 -30.42
CA LEU A 101 15.55 -14.32 -29.28
C LEU A 101 15.67 -15.76 -28.75
N PRO A 102 16.88 -16.20 -28.36
CA PRO A 102 17.04 -17.40 -27.56
C PRO A 102 16.21 -17.29 -26.28
N LYS A 103 15.64 -18.42 -25.83
CA LYS A 103 14.83 -18.47 -24.61
C LYS A 103 15.57 -17.93 -23.38
N SER A 104 16.87 -18.22 -23.26
CA SER A 104 17.70 -17.71 -22.17
C SER A 104 17.77 -16.18 -22.15
N VAL A 105 18.02 -15.56 -23.31
CA VAL A 105 18.06 -14.09 -23.45
C VAL A 105 16.70 -13.48 -23.14
N LEU A 106 15.62 -14.07 -23.67
CA LEU A 106 14.26 -13.63 -23.37
C LEU A 106 14.00 -13.65 -21.85
N ASN A 107 14.26 -14.79 -21.20
CA ASN A 107 14.06 -14.94 -19.77
C ASN A 107 14.88 -13.90 -18.96
N THR A 108 16.16 -13.73 -19.28
CA THR A 108 17.01 -12.74 -18.58
C THR A 108 16.48 -11.31 -18.74
N GLN A 109 16.01 -10.94 -19.92
CA GLN A 109 15.40 -9.62 -20.14
C GLN A 109 14.12 -9.45 -19.32
N MET A 110 13.27 -10.49 -19.26
CA MET A 110 12.03 -10.43 -18.48
C MET A 110 12.29 -10.38 -16.98
N ASP A 111 13.22 -11.19 -16.49
CA ASP A 111 13.59 -11.22 -15.07
C ASP A 111 14.14 -9.86 -14.64
N ALA A 112 15.01 -9.23 -15.43
CA ALA A 112 15.55 -7.90 -15.14
C ALA A 112 14.43 -6.84 -15.03
N LEU A 113 13.48 -6.84 -15.96
CA LEU A 113 12.33 -5.93 -15.92
C LEU A 113 11.44 -6.19 -14.70
N ILE A 114 11.19 -7.45 -14.35
CA ILE A 114 10.37 -7.80 -13.18
C ILE A 114 11.07 -7.35 -11.89
N GLU A 115 12.36 -7.58 -11.76
CA GLU A 115 13.14 -7.18 -10.56
C GLU A 115 13.24 -5.66 -10.41
N GLU A 116 13.43 -4.92 -11.50
CA GLU A 116 13.36 -3.45 -11.48
C GLU A 116 12.01 -2.97 -10.93
N ASN A 117 10.92 -3.59 -11.37
CA ASN A 117 9.58 -3.21 -10.93
C ASN A 117 9.30 -3.58 -9.47
N LYS A 118 9.79 -4.74 -9.00
CA LYS A 118 9.73 -5.09 -7.58
C LYS A 118 10.44 -4.06 -6.69
N SER A 119 11.52 -3.45 -7.19
CA SER A 119 12.24 -2.39 -6.49
C SER A 119 11.48 -1.05 -6.52
N ASN A 120 10.86 -0.71 -7.65
CA ASN A 120 10.18 0.58 -7.84
C ASN A 120 8.80 0.67 -7.19
N ALA A 121 8.03 -0.42 -7.13
CA ALA A 121 6.66 -0.39 -6.61
C ALA A 121 6.57 0.05 -5.13
N PRO A 122 7.40 -0.47 -4.21
CA PRO A 122 7.42 0.01 -2.82
C PRO A 122 7.79 1.50 -2.71
N VAL A 123 8.70 1.98 -3.54
CA VAL A 123 9.13 3.40 -3.53
C VAL A 123 7.98 4.31 -3.92
N MET A 124 7.21 3.97 -4.96
CA MET A 124 6.03 4.73 -5.35
C MET A 124 4.96 4.73 -4.25
N LEU A 125 4.71 3.57 -3.64
CA LEU A 125 3.76 3.43 -2.54
C LEU A 125 4.16 4.31 -1.34
N LEU A 126 5.43 4.28 -0.94
CA LEU A 126 5.94 5.09 0.16
C LEU A 126 5.84 6.58 -0.13
N ARG A 127 6.13 7.02 -1.36
CA ARG A 127 5.96 8.42 -1.76
C ARG A 127 4.51 8.88 -1.67
N PHE A 128 3.56 8.03 -2.07
CA PHE A 128 2.13 8.33 -1.94
C PHE A 128 1.72 8.46 -0.47
N LEU A 129 2.18 7.55 0.39
CA LEU A 129 1.93 7.59 1.83
C LEU A 129 2.52 8.84 2.48
N SER A 130 3.75 9.21 2.12
CA SER A 130 4.40 10.45 2.60
C SER A 130 3.59 11.68 2.19
N LEU A 131 3.19 11.77 0.92
CA LEU A 131 2.36 12.89 0.45
C LEU A 131 1.05 12.99 1.22
N HIS A 132 0.37 11.86 1.44
CA HIS A 132 -0.89 11.85 2.19
C HIS A 132 -0.68 12.32 3.64
N ARG A 133 0.38 11.86 4.29
CA ARG A 133 0.76 12.27 5.64
C ARG A 133 1.06 13.78 5.68
N ASP A 134 1.83 14.28 4.74
CA ASP A 134 2.24 15.69 4.69
C ASP A 134 1.03 16.61 4.42
N ILE A 135 0.08 16.19 3.57
CA ILE A 135 -1.20 16.89 3.37
C ILE A 135 -2.02 16.90 4.67
N ASN A 136 -2.11 15.78 5.37
CA ASN A 136 -2.87 15.69 6.62
C ASN A 136 -2.28 16.60 7.71
N HIS A 137 -0.96 16.60 7.89
CA HIS A 137 -0.30 17.50 8.86
C HIS A 137 -0.36 18.96 8.44
N GLY A 138 -0.05 19.27 7.17
CA GLY A 138 -0.05 20.64 6.66
C GLY A 138 -1.41 21.32 6.75
N ASN A 139 -2.50 20.55 6.67
CA ASN A 139 -3.87 21.05 6.80
C ASN A 139 -4.50 20.80 8.19
N ALA A 140 -3.74 20.26 9.15
CA ALA A 140 -4.22 19.89 10.49
C ALA A 140 -5.54 19.07 10.45
N ILE A 141 -5.66 18.13 9.50
CA ILE A 141 -6.87 17.32 9.34
C ILE A 141 -7.02 16.40 10.55
N ILE A 142 -8.16 16.51 11.22
CA ILE A 142 -8.46 15.76 12.45
C ILE A 142 -8.99 14.37 12.08
N SER A 143 -8.32 13.31 12.54
CA SER A 143 -8.78 11.94 12.35
C SER A 143 -10.06 11.69 13.14
N ALA A 144 -11.12 11.18 12.51
CA ALA A 144 -12.33 10.77 13.23
C ALA A 144 -12.05 9.72 14.32
N TYR A 145 -10.93 9.00 14.22
CA TYR A 145 -10.50 7.96 15.17
C TYR A 145 -9.66 8.50 16.33
N GLY A 146 -9.36 9.80 16.39
CA GLY A 146 -8.56 10.35 17.49
C GLY A 146 -7.08 9.98 17.46
N THR A 147 -6.56 9.48 16.33
CA THR A 147 -5.20 8.94 16.23
C THR A 147 -4.10 9.99 16.07
N ASN A 148 -4.46 11.26 15.81
CA ASN A 148 -3.51 12.33 15.53
C ASN A 148 -3.75 13.59 16.36
N TYR A 149 -4.64 13.54 17.35
CA TYR A 149 -4.93 14.68 18.23
C TYR A 149 -5.43 14.22 19.60
N GLU A 150 -5.28 15.09 20.58
CA GLU A 150 -5.84 14.92 21.92
C GLU A 150 -6.38 16.22 22.50
N TYR A 151 -7.38 16.09 23.38
CA TYR A 151 -7.88 17.20 24.19
C TYR A 151 -7.15 17.23 25.53
N PHE A 152 -6.50 18.36 25.82
CA PHE A 152 -5.85 18.62 27.11
C PHE A 152 -6.48 19.83 27.79
N LEU A 153 -6.40 19.85 29.12
CA LEU A 153 -6.74 21.02 29.91
C LEU A 153 -5.45 21.83 30.10
N PRO A 154 -5.39 23.09 29.63
CA PRO A 154 -4.24 23.94 29.94
C PRO A 154 -4.14 24.13 31.46
N GLU A 155 -2.91 24.12 31.99
CA GLU A 155 -2.69 24.37 33.42
C GLU A 155 -3.34 25.69 33.84
N ARG A 156 -4.05 25.63 34.96
CA ARG A 156 -4.97 26.64 35.46
C ARG A 156 -4.27 27.99 35.64
N SER A 157 -4.51 28.98 34.76
CA SER A 157 -4.37 30.38 35.14
C SER A 157 -5.55 30.74 36.05
N SER A 158 -5.26 31.37 37.17
CA SER A 158 -6.08 31.45 38.37
C SER A 158 -7.36 32.31 38.27
N GLU A 159 -7.92 32.58 37.09
CA GLU A 159 -8.92 33.66 36.99
C GLU A 159 -10.24 33.42 36.25
N TYR A 160 -10.47 32.36 35.47
CA TYR A 160 -11.80 32.15 34.86
C TYR A 160 -12.26 30.69 34.81
N LYS A 161 -13.42 30.40 35.42
CA LYS A 161 -14.09 29.10 35.49
C LYS A 161 -14.79 28.75 34.17
N LEU A 162 -14.04 28.45 33.12
CA LEU A 162 -14.52 27.61 32.02
C LEU A 162 -13.43 26.59 31.69
N ASN A 163 -13.77 25.31 31.83
CA ASN A 163 -12.93 24.19 31.39
C ASN A 163 -12.92 24.18 29.85
N HIS A 164 -12.18 25.09 29.23
CA HIS A 164 -11.94 25.04 27.79
C HIS A 164 -10.86 23.99 27.53
N TYR A 165 -11.26 22.86 26.97
CA TYR A 165 -10.33 21.87 26.43
C TYR A 165 -9.69 22.43 25.17
N VAL A 166 -8.37 22.33 25.09
CA VAL A 166 -7.60 22.73 23.91
C VAL A 166 -7.19 21.47 23.17
N MET A 167 -7.30 21.49 21.84
CA MET A 167 -6.80 20.40 20.99
C MET A 167 -5.32 20.59 20.72
N ARG A 168 -4.54 19.52 20.84
CA ARG A 168 -3.15 19.43 20.38
C ARG A 168 -3.03 18.26 19.43
N THR A 169 -2.21 18.41 18.40
CA THR A 169 -1.78 17.28 17.56
C THR A 169 -0.93 16.31 18.39
N GLN A 170 -1.23 15.02 18.32
CA GLN A 170 -0.33 14.01 18.89
C GLN A 170 0.87 13.85 17.94
N GLU A 171 2.07 14.12 18.43
CA GLU A 171 3.31 13.69 17.78
C GLU A 171 3.42 12.18 17.99
N ILE A 172 3.41 11.41 16.89
CA ILE A 172 3.68 9.97 16.88
C ILE A 172 5.20 9.78 16.83
#